data_AF-A0A0P7XAQ0-F1
#
_entry.id   AF-A0A0P7XAQ0-F1
#
_cell.length_a   1.000
_cell.length_b   1.000
_cell.length_c   1.000
_cell.angle_alpha   90.00
_cell.angle_beta   90.00
_cell.angle_gamma   90.00
#
_symmetry.space_group_name_H-M   'P 1'
#
loop_
_entity.id
_entity.type
_entity.pdbx_description
1 polymer ?
#
loop_
_entity_poly.entity_id
_entity_poly.type
_entity_poly.pdbx_seq_one_letter_code
_entity_poly.pdbx_strand_id
1 'polypeptide(L)'
;MLYLPPSAEFLLSPSPFLSLSSGRPPAFHKNGVNCTYKDENDCIMYFQYYEDSSSRSILSIIKEPECPKGPDVLVVLSSVTGAILLLGLGALFLWKLLVTIHDRREFTKFEEERARAKWDTVSPFVSNALPKE
;
A
#
# COMPACT_ATOMS: atom_id res chain seq x y z
N MET A 1 33.75 -11.39 -30.14
CA MET A 1 32.57 -12.03 -29.51
C MET A 1 33.08 -13.09 -28.56
N LEU A 2 33.38 -12.73 -27.31
CA LEU A 2 33.72 -13.70 -26.27
C LEU A 2 32.46 -13.96 -25.45
N TYR A 3 31.96 -15.18 -25.56
CA TYR A 3 30.90 -15.77 -24.74
C TYR A 3 31.36 -15.82 -23.28
N LEU A 4 30.55 -15.31 -22.35
CA LEU A 4 30.73 -15.51 -20.90
C LEU A 4 29.52 -16.32 -20.35
N PRO A 5 29.75 -17.33 -19.49
CA PRO A 5 28.76 -18.38 -19.16
C PRO A 5 27.65 -17.92 -18.19
N PRO A 6 26.49 -18.63 -18.16
CA PRO A 6 25.26 -18.21 -17.49
C PRO A 6 25.12 -18.80 -16.07
N SER A 7 26.07 -18.56 -15.15
CA SER A 7 26.06 -19.26 -13.84
C SER A 7 26.50 -18.42 -12.63
N ALA A 8 26.11 -17.15 -12.56
CA ALA A 8 26.26 -16.35 -11.33
C ALA A 8 24.92 -15.96 -10.68
N GLU A 9 23.84 -16.65 -11.05
CA GLU A 9 22.58 -16.67 -10.29
C GLU A 9 22.65 -17.76 -9.22
N PHE A 10 23.42 -17.55 -8.15
CA PHE A 10 23.20 -18.27 -6.88
C PHE A 10 24.04 -17.55 -5.83
N LEU A 11 23.42 -16.64 -5.06
CA LEU A 11 23.59 -16.48 -3.62
C LEU A 11 22.61 -15.41 -3.13
N LEU A 12 21.31 -15.76 -3.19
CA LEU A 12 20.35 -15.30 -2.20
C LEU A 12 20.73 -15.96 -0.86
N SER A 13 21.23 -15.17 0.08
CA SER A 13 21.06 -15.44 1.51
C SER A 13 20.61 -14.16 2.20
N PRO A 14 19.50 -14.21 2.97
CA PRO A 14 18.99 -13.12 3.76
C PRO A 14 19.67 -13.08 5.13
N SER A 15 20.30 -11.96 5.48
CA SER A 15 20.57 -11.63 6.88
C SER A 15 20.30 -10.15 7.13
N PRO A 16 19.30 -9.82 7.97
CA PRO A 16 18.91 -8.47 8.32
C PRO A 16 19.69 -8.02 9.56
N PHE A 17 21.00 -7.81 9.47
CA PHE A 17 21.75 -7.26 10.60
C PHE A 17 22.88 -6.35 10.13
N LEU A 18 22.58 -5.04 10.21
CA LEU A 18 23.52 -3.93 10.39
C LEU A 18 24.84 -4.03 9.62
N SER A 19 24.83 -3.60 8.35
CA SER A 19 25.92 -2.75 7.86
C SER A 19 25.66 -1.31 8.32
N LEU A 20 25.64 -1.09 9.64
CA LEU A 20 25.90 0.24 10.19
C LEU A 20 27.41 0.47 10.11
N SER A 21 27.92 0.60 8.87
CA SER A 21 29.08 1.45 8.68
C SER A 21 28.55 2.85 8.97
N SER A 22 28.71 3.31 10.20
CA SER A 22 28.74 4.74 10.46
C SER A 22 29.92 5.27 9.65
N GLY A 23 29.65 5.63 8.40
CA GLY A 23 30.56 6.29 7.51
C GLY A 23 31.06 7.52 8.20
N ARG A 24 32.23 7.42 8.83
CA ARG A 24 32.98 8.61 9.23
C ARG A 24 33.20 9.36 7.92
N PRO A 25 32.58 10.53 7.70
CA PRO A 25 32.81 11.26 6.47
C PRO A 25 34.30 11.54 6.38
N PRO A 26 34.95 11.29 5.22
CA PRO A 26 36.34 11.67 5.05
C PRO A 26 36.44 13.17 5.37
N ALA A 27 37.40 13.54 6.22
CA ALA A 27 37.56 14.91 6.66
C ALA A 27 37.77 15.80 5.42
N PHE A 28 36.85 16.73 5.18
CA PHE A 28 36.96 17.68 4.08
C PHE A 28 38.16 18.60 4.33
N HIS A 29 39.14 18.56 3.43
CA HIS A 29 40.27 19.47 3.44
C HIS A 29 39.82 20.88 3.07
N LYS A 30 40.30 21.89 3.80
CA LYS A 30 39.93 23.31 3.63
C LYS A 30 40.36 23.91 2.29
N ASN A 31 41.38 23.34 1.65
CA ASN A 31 41.91 23.76 0.35
C ASN A 31 41.47 22.80 -0.79
N GLY A 32 40.46 21.96 -0.55
CA GLY A 32 39.96 20.99 -1.52
C GLY A 32 38.78 21.54 -2.32
N VAL A 33 38.76 21.25 -3.61
CA VAL A 33 37.61 21.49 -4.49
C VAL A 33 36.64 20.32 -4.33
N ASN A 34 35.39 20.64 -3.98
CA ASN A 34 34.31 19.67 -3.87
C ASN A 34 33.57 19.59 -5.19
N CYS A 35 33.46 18.39 -5.72
CA CYS A 35 32.72 18.12 -6.95
C CYS A 35 31.63 17.10 -6.66
N THR A 36 30.49 17.29 -7.31
CA THR A 36 29.36 16.38 -7.27
C THR A 36 29.11 15.83 -8.66
N TYR A 37 28.93 14.52 -8.74
CA TYR A 37 28.50 13.87 -9.97
C TYR A 37 27.14 13.23 -9.73
N LYS A 38 26.24 13.42 -10.70
CA LYS A 38 24.89 12.87 -10.68
C LYS A 38 24.83 11.71 -11.67
N ASP A 39 24.52 10.53 -11.16
CA ASP A 39 24.38 9.31 -11.96
C ASP A 39 22.99 9.21 -12.63
N GLU A 40 22.81 8.26 -13.54
CA GLU A 40 21.53 7.96 -14.21
C GLU A 40 20.40 7.64 -13.22
N ASN A 41 20.74 7.12 -12.04
CA ASN A 41 19.79 6.78 -10.97
C ASN A 41 19.48 7.96 -10.02
N ASP A 42 19.73 9.20 -10.47
CA ASP A 42 19.62 10.42 -9.66
C ASP A 42 20.46 10.41 -8.37
N CYS A 43 21.44 9.52 -8.28
CA CYS A 43 22.26 9.35 -7.10
C CYS A 43 23.42 10.35 -7.10
N ILE A 44 23.68 10.99 -5.95
CA ILE A 44 24.69 12.04 -5.82
C ILE A 44 25.98 11.45 -5.22
N MET A 45 27.04 11.47 -6.02
CA MET A 45 28.39 11.07 -5.62
C MET A 45 29.18 12.32 -5.24
N TYR A 46 29.85 12.29 -4.09
CA TYR A 46 30.70 13.39 -3.63
C TYR A 46 32.18 12.98 -3.73
N PHE A 47 32.99 13.81 -4.37
CA PHE A 47 34.45 13.64 -4.39
C PHE A 47 35.16 14.96 -4.14
N GLN A 48 36.31 14.88 -3.49
CA GLN A 48 37.14 16.03 -3.16
C GLN A 48 38.53 15.88 -3.78
N TYR A 49 38.95 16.91 -4.51
CA TYR A 49 40.32 17.05 -5.05
C TYR A 49 41.08 18.10 -4.24
N TYR A 50 42.22 17.76 -3.67
CA TYR A 50 43.11 18.74 -3.05
C TYR A 50 44.57 18.47 -3.42
N GLU A 51 45.35 19.54 -3.52
CA GLU A 51 46.80 19.47 -3.74
C GLU A 51 47.52 19.58 -2.41
N ASP A 52 48.39 18.60 -2.14
CA ASP A 52 49.27 18.61 -1.00
C ASP A 52 50.50 19.50 -1.29
N SER A 53 51.11 20.05 -0.23
CA SER A 53 52.35 20.85 -0.23
C SER A 53 53.52 20.20 -0.98
N SER A 54 53.47 18.88 -1.19
CA SER A 54 54.45 18.09 -1.94
C SER A 54 54.17 18.03 -3.46
N SER A 55 53.31 18.89 -4.01
CA SER A 55 52.86 18.85 -5.42
C SER A 55 52.22 17.51 -5.82
N ARG A 56 51.61 16.82 -4.85
CA ARG A 56 50.88 15.57 -5.08
C ARG A 56 49.39 15.86 -5.03
N SER A 57 48.68 15.50 -6.10
CA SER A 57 47.23 15.57 -6.19
C SER A 57 46.61 14.34 -5.51
N ILE A 58 45.82 14.56 -4.45
CA ILE A 58 45.16 13.48 -3.71
C ILE A 58 43.65 13.58 -3.97
N LEU A 59 43.05 12.49 -4.47
CA LEU A 59 41.62 12.37 -4.73
C LEU A 59 40.96 11.57 -3.60
N SER A 60 40.00 12.17 -2.90
CA SER A 60 39.19 11.50 -1.88
C SER A 60 37.77 11.25 -2.40
N ILE A 61 37.35 9.98 -2.36
CA ILE A 61 36.03 9.53 -2.81
C ILE A 61 35.19 9.19 -1.58
N ILE A 62 33.99 9.77 -1.49
CA ILE A 62 33.01 9.42 -0.45
C ILE A 62 32.27 8.17 -0.93
N LYS A 63 32.46 7.05 -0.22
CA LYS A 63 31.93 5.73 -0.58
C LYS A 63 30.42 5.57 -0.36
N GLU A 64 29.79 6.47 0.39
CA GLU A 64 28.37 6.40 0.72
C GLU A 64 27.60 7.41 -0.14
N PRO A 65 27.00 6.96 -1.24
CA PRO A 65 26.24 7.84 -2.10
C PRO A 65 24.82 8.06 -1.59
N GLU A 66 24.37 9.31 -1.65
CA GLU A 66 23.00 9.68 -1.31
C GLU A 66 22.12 9.46 -2.54
N CYS A 67 21.50 8.28 -2.62
CA CYS A 67 20.50 7.99 -3.64
C CYS A 67 19.09 8.31 -3.12
N PRO A 68 18.20 8.86 -3.97
CA PRO A 68 16.80 9.00 -3.59
C PRO A 68 16.24 7.62 -3.28
N LYS A 69 15.75 7.42 -2.04
CA LYS A 69 15.03 6.20 -1.67
C LYS A 69 13.77 6.16 -2.52
N GLY A 70 13.66 5.11 -3.33
CA GLY A 70 12.47 4.86 -4.13
C GLY A 70 11.19 4.83 -3.28
N PRO A 71 10.01 4.89 -3.91
CA PRO A 71 8.75 4.82 -3.19
C PRO A 71 8.75 3.60 -2.28
N ASP A 72 8.50 3.84 -0.99
CA ASP A 72 8.55 2.80 0.02
C ASP A 72 7.51 1.72 -0.32
N VAL A 73 7.99 0.49 -0.46
CA VAL A 73 7.18 -0.68 -0.81
C VAL A 73 6.01 -0.87 0.15
N LEU A 74 6.17 -0.45 1.41
CA LEU A 74 5.11 -0.48 2.43
C LEU A 74 3.95 0.46 2.07
N VAL A 75 4.24 1.63 1.51
CA VAL A 75 3.21 2.61 1.13
C VAL A 75 2.41 2.09 -0.06
N VAL A 76 3.09 1.53 -1.06
CA VAL A 76 2.41 0.97 -2.23
C VAL A 76 1.54 -0.22 -1.83
N LEU A 77 2.08 -1.14 -1.01
CA LEU A 77 1.35 -2.33 -0.58
C LEU A 77 0.13 -2.01 0.29
N SER A 78 0.28 -1.07 1.24
CA SER A 78 -0.82 -0.64 2.10
C SER A 78 -1.92 0.07 1.30
N SER A 79 -1.55 0.89 0.31
CA SER A 79 -2.50 1.56 -0.57
C SER A 79 -3.34 0.55 -1.37
N VAL A 80 -2.69 -0.41 -2.03
CA VAL A 80 -3.38 -1.41 -2.86
C VAL A 80 -4.29 -2.30 -2.01
N THR A 81 -3.79 -2.78 -0.88
CA THR A 81 -4.56 -3.64 0.04
C THR A 81 -5.75 -2.88 0.62
N GLY A 82 -5.54 -1.63 1.05
CA GLY A 82 -6.59 -0.77 1.57
C GLY A 82 -7.69 -0.52 0.54
N ALA A 83 -7.33 -0.26 -0.72
CA ALA A 83 -8.30 -0.05 -1.79
C ALA A 83 -9.19 -1.28 -2.03
N ILE A 84 -8.59 -2.48 -2.12
CA ILE A 84 -9.33 -3.73 -2.35
C ILE A 84 -10.28 -4.02 -1.18
N LEU A 85 -9.82 -3.86 0.06
CA LEU A 85 -10.64 -4.07 1.25
C LEU A 85 -11.79 -3.08 1.32
N LEU A 86 -11.55 -1.80 1.03
CA LEU A 86 -12.59 -0.76 1.04
C LEU A 86 -13.65 -1.01 -0.04
N LEU A 87 -13.24 -1.38 -1.26
CA LEU A 87 -14.18 -1.71 -2.33
C LEU A 87 -15.00 -2.96 -2.00
N GLY A 88 -14.36 -4.02 -1.50
CA GLY A 88 -15.04 -5.25 -1.10
C GLY A 88 -16.03 -5.03 0.05
N LEU A 89 -15.61 -4.28 1.07
CA LEU A 89 -16.47 -3.96 2.20
C LEU A 89 -17.64 -3.05 1.80
N GLY A 90 -17.40 -2.05 0.95
CA GLY A 90 -18.44 -1.17 0.42
C GLY A 90 -19.50 -1.93 -0.39
N ALA A 91 -19.07 -2.81 -1.29
CA ALA A 91 -19.98 -3.65 -2.07
C ALA A 91 -20.77 -4.63 -1.19
N LEU A 92 -20.12 -5.28 -0.21
CA LEU A 92 -20.80 -6.17 0.74
C LEU A 92 -21.78 -5.42 1.63
N PHE A 93 -21.44 -4.22 2.07
CA PHE A 93 -22.32 -3.39 2.89
C PHE A 93 -23.57 -2.99 2.10
N LEU A 94 -23.41 -2.50 0.87
CA LEU A 94 -24.53 -2.18 -0.02
C LEU A 94 -25.38 -3.41 -0.34
N TRP A 95 -24.76 -4.54 -0.66
CA TRP A 95 -25.45 -5.81 -0.90
C TRP A 95 -26.25 -6.25 0.32
N LYS A 96 -25.65 -6.21 1.51
CA LYS A 96 -26.30 -6.60 2.76
C LYS A 96 -27.47 -5.68 3.07
N LEU A 97 -27.34 -4.37 2.87
CA LEU A 97 -28.43 -3.42 3.03
C LEU A 97 -29.58 -3.69 2.05
N LEU A 98 -29.27 -3.91 0.77
CA LEU A 98 -30.28 -4.26 -0.25
C LEU A 98 -31.04 -5.53 0.13
N VAL A 99 -30.33 -6.59 0.51
CA VAL A 99 -30.94 -7.85 0.96
C VAL A 99 -31.81 -7.62 2.21
N THR A 100 -31.33 -6.84 3.17
CA THR A 100 -32.06 -6.56 4.42
C THR A 100 -33.35 -5.77 4.15
N ILE A 101 -33.33 -4.82 3.20
CA ILE A 101 -34.53 -4.06 2.82
C ILE A 101 -35.53 -4.96 2.09
N HIS A 102 -35.06 -5.86 1.22
CA HIS A 102 -35.93 -6.78 0.50
C HIS A 102 -36.64 -7.73 1.47
N ASP A 103 -35.88 -8.33 2.39
CA ASP A 103 -36.39 -9.21 3.44
C ASP A 103 -37.43 -8.51 4.34
N ARG A 104 -37.17 -7.25 4.75
CA ARG A 104 -38.12 -6.44 5.54
C ARG A 104 -39.41 -6.11 4.77
N ARG A 105 -39.32 -5.77 3.47
CA ARG A 105 -40.48 -5.42 2.64
C ARG A 105 -41.41 -6.61 2.43
N GLU A 106 -40.85 -7.79 2.21
CA GLU A 106 -41.66 -9.01 2.08
C GLU A 106 -42.28 -9.40 3.42
N PHE A 107 -41.55 -9.25 4.53
CA PHE A 107 -42.05 -9.61 5.85
C PHE A 107 -43.28 -8.77 6.26
N THR A 108 -43.27 -7.46 6.03
CA THR A 108 -44.43 -6.60 6.33
C THR A 108 -45.67 -7.00 5.53
N LYS A 109 -45.50 -7.40 4.27
CA LYS A 109 -46.61 -7.83 3.43
C LYS A 109 -47.18 -9.18 3.88
N PHE A 110 -46.31 -10.11 4.28
CA PHE A 110 -46.73 -11.41 4.83
C PHE A 110 -47.43 -11.29 6.18
N GLU A 111 -47.01 -10.36 7.06
CA GLU A 111 -47.69 -10.16 8.34
C GLU A 111 -49.09 -9.57 8.16
N GLU A 112 -49.28 -8.65 7.21
CA GLU A 112 -50.61 -8.12 6.88
C GLU A 112 -51.55 -9.22 6.34
N GLU A 113 -51.04 -10.11 5.48
CA GLU A 113 -51.82 -11.25 4.97
C GLU A 113 -52.13 -12.28 6.05
N ARG A 114 -51.16 -12.61 6.93
CA ARG A 114 -51.39 -13.50 8.09
C ARG A 114 -52.35 -12.90 9.10
N ALA A 115 -52.25 -11.60 9.37
CA ALA A 115 -53.17 -10.91 10.26
C ALA A 115 -54.60 -10.97 9.72
N ARG A 116 -54.80 -10.69 8.43
CA ARG A 116 -56.12 -10.82 7.78
C ARG A 116 -56.65 -12.26 7.80
N ALA A 117 -55.82 -13.25 7.47
CA ALA A 117 -56.23 -14.65 7.50
C ALA A 117 -56.62 -15.16 8.90
N LYS A 118 -55.99 -14.61 9.95
CA LYS A 118 -56.34 -14.91 11.34
C LYS A 118 -57.68 -14.30 11.77
N TRP A 119 -58.13 -13.20 11.16
CA TRP A 119 -59.48 -12.66 11.41
C TRP A 119 -60.55 -13.39 10.59
N ASP A 120 -60.25 -13.82 9.36
CA ASP A 120 -61.20 -14.56 8.51
C ASP A 120 -61.51 -15.99 9.01
N THR A 121 -60.60 -16.62 9.76
CA THR A 121 -60.78 -17.99 10.26
C THR A 121 -61.57 -18.11 11.56
N VAL A 122 -61.70 -17.04 12.34
CA VAL A 122 -62.44 -17.05 13.62
C VAL A 122 -63.94 -16.78 13.40
N SER A 123 -64.34 -16.36 12.20
CA SER A 123 -65.75 -16.05 11.96
C SER A 123 -66.14 -15.96 10.49
N PRO A 124 -66.72 -17.04 9.91
CA PRO A 124 -67.57 -16.91 8.73
C PRO A 124 -68.83 -16.06 8.98
N PHE A 125 -69.16 -15.80 10.25
CA PHE A 125 -70.40 -15.14 10.67
C PHE A 125 -70.25 -13.62 10.96
N VAL A 126 -69.04 -13.12 11.25
CA VAL A 126 -68.81 -11.70 11.62
C VAL A 126 -68.60 -10.81 10.38
N SER A 127 -68.10 -11.35 9.27
CA SER A 127 -67.95 -10.61 8.00
C SER A 127 -69.29 -10.18 7.37
N ASN A 128 -70.41 -10.77 7.79
CA ASN A 128 -71.76 -10.35 7.38
C ASN A 128 -72.33 -9.19 8.22
N ALA A 129 -71.61 -8.68 9.23
CA ALA A 129 -72.12 -7.70 10.19
C ALA A 129 -71.42 -6.32 10.17
N LEU A 130 -70.45 -6.07 9.28
CA LEU A 130 -69.81 -4.76 9.15
C LEU A 130 -70.29 -4.05 7.86
N PRO A 131 -70.92 -2.86 7.96
CA PRO A 131 -71.33 -2.09 6.80
C PRO A 131 -70.08 -1.68 6.02
N LYS A 132 -70.05 -1.99 4.72
CA LYS A 132 -69.11 -1.36 3.80
C LYS A 132 -69.51 0.11 3.64
N GLU A 133 -68.63 1.02 4.05
CA GLU A 133 -68.49 2.31 3.38
C GLU A 133 -67.48 2.15 2.22
#